data_AF-A0A090WZ40-F1
#
_entry.id   AF-A0A090WZ40-F1
#
_cell.length_a   1.000
_cell.length_b   1.000
_cell.length_c   1.000
_cell.angle_alpha   90.00
_cell.angle_beta   90.00
_cell.angle_gamma   90.00
#
_symmetry.space_group_name_H-M   'P 1'
#
loop_
_entity.id
_entity.type
_entity.pdbx_description
1 polymer ?
#
loop_
_entity_poly.entity_id
_entity_poly.type
_entity_poly.pdbx_seq_one_letter_code
_entity_poly.pdbx_strand_id
1 'polypeptide(L)'
;MEGYLAKGFKAVKIKIGRDNLQEDLDRIKAVREFIGPDVTFMVDANYSMTVEKAIKAIEGFKEHNITWFEEPIIPDNYKGFGGNCR
;
A
#
# COMPACT_ATOMS: atom_id res chain seq x y z
N MET A 1 -9.54 -5.77 19.15
CA MET A 1 -8.32 -5.57 18.32
C MET A 1 -7.03 -5.77 19.14
N GLU A 2 -7.06 -6.50 20.26
CA GLU A 2 -5.94 -6.52 21.23
C GLU A 2 -4.94 -7.68 21.05
N GLY A 3 -5.14 -8.57 20.07
CA GLY A 3 -4.30 -9.77 19.90
C GLY A 3 -3.04 -9.58 19.04
N TYR A 4 -2.89 -8.46 18.32
CA TYR A 4 -1.79 -8.28 17.36
C TYR A 4 -0.51 -7.70 18.00
N LEU A 5 -0.62 -6.80 18.98
CA LEU A 5 0.56 -6.21 19.63
C LEU A 5 1.29 -7.20 20.57
N ALA A 6 0.58 -8.19 21.11
CA ALA A 6 1.15 -9.15 22.08
C ALA A 6 2.11 -10.20 21.48
N LYS A 7 2.23 -10.29 20.15
CA LYS A 7 3.04 -11.32 19.47
C LYS A 7 4.39 -10.83 18.95
N GLY A 8 4.78 -9.57 19.21
CA GLY A 8 6.07 -9.04 18.75
C GLY A 8 6.20 -9.00 17.23
N PHE A 9 5.09 -8.83 16.51
CA PHE A 9 5.12 -8.70 15.06
C PHE A 9 5.87 -7.41 14.69
N LYS A 10 7.05 -7.57 14.08
CA LYS A 10 7.88 -6.46 13.58
C LYS A 10 7.38 -5.88 12.26
N ALA A 11 6.36 -6.50 11.65
CA ALA A 11 5.85 -6.10 10.35
C ALA A 11 4.34 -6.28 10.26
N VAL A 12 3.66 -5.27 9.71
CA VAL A 12 2.21 -5.26 9.45
C VAL A 12 1.98 -4.93 7.98
N LYS A 13 1.12 -5.73 7.33
CA LYS A 13 0.65 -5.48 5.96
C LYS A 13 -0.85 -5.28 5.97
N ILE A 14 -1.33 -4.22 5.33
CA ILE A 14 -2.77 -3.99 5.11
C ILE A 14 -3.08 -3.90 3.62
N LYS A 15 -4.29 -4.31 3.25
CA LYS A 15 -4.81 -4.14 1.89
C LYS A 15 -5.49 -2.79 1.76
N ILE A 16 -5.16 -2.08 0.70
CA ILE A 16 -5.73 -0.80 0.28
C ILE A 16 -6.28 -0.92 -1.14
N GLY A 17 -6.88 0.15 -1.66
CA GLY A 17 -7.52 0.12 -2.99
C GLY A 17 -9.03 0.17 -2.89
N ARG A 18 -9.55 0.85 -1.86
CA ARG A 18 -10.95 1.22 -1.81
C ARG A 18 -11.26 2.27 -2.88
N ASP A 19 -12.54 2.41 -3.20
CA ASP A 19 -13.03 3.45 -4.11
C ASP A 19 -12.55 4.85 -3.68
N ASN A 20 -12.58 5.10 -2.36
CA ASN A 20 -12.15 6.33 -1.72
C ASN A 20 -10.75 6.21 -1.09
N LEU A 21 -9.76 6.88 -1.71
CA LEU A 21 -8.39 6.96 -1.21
C LEU A 21 -8.29 7.56 0.20
N GLN A 22 -9.21 8.47 0.56
CA GLN A 22 -9.18 9.13 1.87
C GLN A 22 -9.45 8.14 3.01
N GLU A 23 -10.31 7.15 2.79
CA GLU A 23 -10.56 6.09 3.77
C GLU A 23 -9.34 5.20 3.97
N ASP A 24 -8.60 4.91 2.89
CA ASP A 24 -7.37 4.13 2.98
C ASP A 24 -6.29 4.91 3.76
N LEU A 25 -6.16 6.21 3.51
CA LEU A 25 -5.25 7.09 4.26
C LEU A 25 -5.59 7.17 5.75
N ASP A 26 -6.87 7.31 6.10
CA ASP A 26 -7.32 7.34 7.49
C ASP A 26 -7.01 6.02 8.22
N ARG A 27 -7.22 4.88 7.55
CA ARG A 27 -6.87 3.56 8.09
C ARG A 27 -5.37 3.38 8.26
N ILE A 28 -4.56 3.84 7.29
CA ILE A 28 -3.10 3.82 7.38
C ILE A 28 -2.64 4.62 8.58
N LYS A 29 -3.19 5.82 8.77
CA LYS A 29 -2.89 6.66 9.92
C LYS A 29 -3.25 5.98 11.24
N ALA A 30 -4.48 5.47 11.36
CA ALA A 30 -4.95 4.78 12.56
C ALA A 30 -4.09 3.55 12.88
N VAL A 31 -3.72 2.76 11.88
CA VAL A 31 -2.83 1.60 12.05
C VAL A 31 -1.42 2.05 12.43
N ARG A 32 -0.89 3.10 11.82
CA ARG A 32 0.45 3.63 12.14
C ARG A 32 0.54 4.15 13.58
N GLU A 33 -0.49 4.87 14.05
CA GLU A 33 -0.59 5.30 15.44
C GLU A 33 -0.71 4.11 16.40
N PHE A 34 -1.40 3.05 16.00
CA PHE A 34 -1.58 1.85 16.82
C PHE A 34 -0.33 0.97 16.93
N ILE A 35 0.42 0.79 15.84
CA ILE A 35 1.62 -0.08 15.82
C ILE A 35 2.89 0.66 16.26
N GLY A 36 2.89 2.00 16.20
CA GLY A 36 4.04 2.83 16.52
C GLY A 36 5.07 2.95 15.38
N PRO A 37 6.10 3.79 15.56
CA PRO A 37 7.06 4.10 14.50
C PRO A 37 8.04 2.97 14.18
N ASP A 38 8.24 2.03 15.11
CA ASP A 38 9.28 0.98 15.05
C ASP A 38 8.86 -0.25 14.22
N VAL A 39 7.56 -0.39 13.94
CA VAL A 39 7.02 -1.53 13.20
C VAL A 39 7.06 -1.25 11.70
N THR A 40 7.57 -2.21 10.92
CA THR A 40 7.56 -2.19 9.46
C THR A 40 6.12 -2.16 8.96
N PHE A 41 5.75 -1.13 8.20
CA PHE A 41 4.39 -0.98 7.71
C PHE A 41 4.33 -1.06 6.19
N MET A 42 3.50 -1.97 5.68
CA MET A 42 3.41 -2.30 4.26
C MET A 42 1.96 -2.16 3.80
N VAL A 43 1.76 -1.69 2.58
CA VAL A 43 0.44 -1.55 1.95
C VAL A 43 0.40 -2.28 0.61
N ASP A 44 -0.72 -2.94 0.35
CA ASP A 44 -0.98 -3.70 -0.88
C ASP A 44 -2.20 -3.12 -1.59
N ALA A 45 -2.01 -2.54 -2.78
CA ALA A 45 -3.09 -1.89 -3.55
C ALA A 45 -3.78 -2.81 -4.56
N ASN A 46 -3.29 -4.04 -4.73
CA ASN A 46 -3.90 -5.10 -5.52
C ASN A 46 -4.38 -4.62 -6.91
N TYR A 47 -3.55 -3.84 -7.61
CA TYR A 47 -3.87 -3.31 -8.94
C TYR A 47 -5.15 -2.49 -9.02
N SER A 48 -5.67 -1.97 -7.91
CA SER A 48 -6.99 -1.31 -7.91
C SER A 48 -6.91 0.20 -8.11
N MET A 49 -5.72 0.77 -8.32
CA MET A 49 -5.52 2.21 -8.46
C MET A 49 -5.01 2.61 -9.84
N THR A 50 -5.51 3.75 -10.33
CA THR A 50 -4.96 4.46 -11.49
C THR A 50 -3.63 5.12 -11.10
N VAL A 51 -2.75 5.39 -12.07
CA VAL A 51 -1.46 6.08 -11.85
C VAL A 51 -1.60 7.37 -11.02
N GLU A 52 -2.60 8.21 -11.33
CA GLU A 52 -2.86 9.44 -10.57
C GLU A 52 -3.26 9.19 -9.12
N LYS A 53 -4.08 8.15 -8.86
CA LYS A 53 -4.45 7.74 -7.50
C LYS A 53 -3.23 7.21 -6.75
N ALA A 54 -2.38 6.42 -7.40
CA ALA A 54 -1.15 5.89 -6.80
C ALA A 54 -0.17 7.01 -6.42
N ILE A 55 0.01 8.04 -7.25
CA ILE A 55 0.87 9.18 -6.93
C ILE A 55 0.34 9.93 -5.70
N LYS A 56 -0.96 10.22 -5.66
CA LYS A 56 -1.59 10.86 -4.49
C LYS A 56 -1.47 10.01 -3.22
N ALA A 57 -1.60 8.69 -3.36
CA ALA A 57 -1.43 7.75 -2.26
C ALA A 57 0.00 7.80 -1.73
N ILE A 58 1.02 7.70 -2.60
CA ILE A 58 2.44 7.78 -2.23
C ILE A 58 2.78 9.08 -1.52
N GLU A 59 2.27 10.22 -2.01
CA GLU A 59 2.46 11.53 -1.36
C GLU A 59 1.90 11.52 0.07
N GLY A 60 0.71 10.98 0.30
CA GLY A 60 0.14 10.82 1.64
C GLY A 60 0.89 9.80 2.50
N PHE A 61 1.49 8.78 1.89
CA PHE A 61 2.23 7.73 2.59
C PHE A 61 3.62 8.17 3.07
N LYS A 62 4.22 9.18 2.43
CA LYS A 62 5.53 9.72 2.83
C LYS A 62 5.56 10.14 4.29
N GLU A 63 4.47 10.72 4.80
CA GLU A 63 4.38 11.15 6.20
C GLU A 63 4.24 9.97 7.18
N HIS A 64 3.82 8.79 6.69
CA HIS A 64 3.52 7.63 7.53
C HIS A 64 4.64 6.58 7.58
N ASN A 65 5.81 6.84 6.97
CA ASN A 65 6.96 5.92 6.97
C ASN A 65 6.60 4.51 6.45
N ILE A 66 5.80 4.45 5.39
CA ILE A 66 5.46 3.19 4.74
C ILE A 66 6.72 2.59 4.10
N THR A 67 7.05 1.37 4.49
CA THR A 67 8.27 0.66 4.06
C THR A 67 8.11 0.03 2.67
N TRP A 68 6.90 -0.40 2.32
CA TRP A 68 6.63 -1.10 1.06
C TRP A 68 5.25 -0.78 0.51
N PHE A 69 5.19 -0.49 -0.79
CA PHE A 69 3.95 -0.31 -1.53
C PHE A 69 3.86 -1.34 -2.67
N GLU A 70 3.01 -2.35 -2.47
CA GLU A 70 2.85 -3.50 -3.37
C GLU A 70 1.73 -3.24 -4.40
N GLU A 71 2.02 -3.56 -5.66
CA GLU A 71 1.07 -3.60 -6.79
C GLU A 71 0.15 -2.36 -6.93
N PRO A 72 0.71 -1.13 -7.00
CA PRO A 72 -0.06 0.11 -6.92
C PRO A 72 -0.87 0.44 -8.17
N ILE A 73 -0.44 -0.01 -9.35
CA ILE A 73 -1.06 0.30 -10.63
C ILE A 73 -1.28 -1.00 -11.39
N ILE A 74 -2.46 -1.17 -12.01
CA ILE A 74 -2.67 -2.25 -13.00
C ILE A 74 -1.48 -2.19 -13.96
N PRO A 75 -0.79 -3.31 -14.22
CA PRO A 75 0.24 -3.39 -15.24
C PRO A 75 -0.49 -3.40 -16.59
N ASP A 76 -1.13 -2.28 -16.91
CA ASP A 76 -1.45 -1.96 -18.28
C ASP A 76 -0.07 -1.79 -18.94
N ASN A 77 0.24 -2.72 -19.84
CA ASN A 77 1.43 -2.74 -20.69
C ASN A 77 2.63 -3.64 -20.29
N TYR A 78 2.40 -4.93 -20.01
CA TYR A 78 3.38 -5.99 -20.35
C TYR A 78 3.02 -6.79 -21.63
N LYS A 79 1.96 -6.40 -22.36
CA LYS A 79 1.65 -6.97 -23.69
C LYS A 79 2.21 -6.08 -24.80
N GLY A 80 3.55 -5.99 -24.89
CA GLY A 80 4.22 -5.24 -25.96
C GLY A 80 5.59 -5.77 -26.39
N PHE A 81 6.14 -6.81 -25.75
CA PHE A 81 7.48 -7.34 -26.06
C PHE A 81 7.48 -8.85 -26.29
N GLY A 82 6.56 -9.34 -27.13
CA GLY A 82 6.46 -10.79 -27.40
C GLY A 82 5.94 -11.15 -28.79
N GLY A 83 6.21 -10.35 -29.82
CA GLY A 83 5.65 -10.62 -31.16
C GLY A 83 6.30 -9.85 -32.30
N ASN A 84 7.60 -10.02 -32.50
CA ASN A 84 8.24 -9.97 -33.83
C ASN A 84 9.73 -10.32 -33.69
N CYS A 85 10.01 -11.59 -33.43
CA CYS A 85 11.21 -12.19 -34.01
C CYS A 85 10.80 -12.72 -35.37
N ARG A 86 11.15 -11.98 -36.42
CA ARG A 86 11.18 -12.47 -37.79
C ARG A 86 12.62 -12.44 -38.25
#